data_AF-A0AAJ2QXP7-F1
#
_entry.id   AF-A0AAJ2QXP7-F1
#
_cell.length_a   1.000
_cell.length_b   1.000
_cell.length_c   1.000
_cell.angle_alpha   90.00
_cell.angle_beta   90.00
_cell.angle_gamma   90.00
#
_symmetry.space_group_name_H-M   'P 1'
#
loop_
_entity.id
_entity.type
_entity.pdbx_description
1 polymer ?
#
loop_
_entity_poly.entity_id
_entity_poly.type
_entity_poly.pdbx_seq_one_letter_code
_entity_poly.pdbx_strand_id
1 'polypeptide(L)'
;MTTSIESVSPPEDSAAQLLECELLEIAEQELGLSGPQALSVAQAMLRGLRKRYGGMRMGARGAAIYVPAPSKKERNEAIRQEFNGVNRKQLQTKYGLQRAQLYRILGKRPGAVRNGVSSPETSLCVEG
;
A
#
# COMPACT_ATOMS: atom_id res chain seq x y z
N MET A 1 -20.65 -18.65 -19.97
CA MET A 1 -19.38 -17.90 -19.97
C MET A 1 -19.39 -16.98 -18.76
N THR A 2 -18.70 -17.32 -17.68
CA THR A 2 -18.59 -16.50 -16.47
C THR A 2 -17.24 -15.78 -16.51
N THR A 3 -17.21 -14.53 -16.96
CA THR A 3 -16.03 -13.68 -16.83
C THR A 3 -15.97 -13.20 -15.38
N SER A 4 -15.16 -13.87 -14.56
CA SER A 4 -14.74 -13.37 -13.26
C SER A 4 -14.02 -12.04 -13.48
N ILE A 5 -14.65 -10.93 -13.12
CA ILE A 5 -14.01 -9.62 -13.11
C ILE A 5 -13.03 -9.65 -11.95
N GLU A 6 -11.77 -9.93 -12.27
CA GLU A 6 -10.66 -9.85 -11.35
C GLU A 6 -10.58 -8.39 -10.85
N SER A 7 -10.95 -8.17 -9.59
CA SER A 7 -11.00 -6.85 -8.98
C SER A 7 -9.58 -6.29 -8.86
N VAL A 8 -9.11 -5.60 -9.89
CA VAL A 8 -7.88 -4.81 -9.83
C VAL A 8 -8.12 -3.71 -8.80
N SER A 9 -7.54 -3.88 -7.61
CA SER A 9 -7.57 -2.82 -6.60
C SER A 9 -6.79 -1.63 -7.17
N PRO A 10 -7.40 -0.44 -7.29
CA PRO A 10 -6.68 0.75 -7.71
C PRO A 10 -5.50 0.99 -6.75
N PRO A 11 -4.42 1.63 -7.22
CA PRO A 11 -3.30 1.95 -6.33
C PRO A 11 -3.81 2.75 -5.12
N GLU A 12 -3.17 2.56 -3.96
CA GLU A 12 -3.67 3.06 -2.66
C GLU A 12 -4.02 4.57 -2.68
N ASP A 13 -3.27 5.35 -3.46
CA ASP A 13 -3.52 6.78 -3.64
C ASP A 13 -4.77 7.06 -4.48
N SER A 14 -5.03 6.30 -5.54
CA SER A 14 -6.26 6.42 -6.34
C SER A 14 -7.50 5.98 -5.56
N ALA A 15 -7.39 4.94 -4.73
CA ALA A 15 -8.49 4.52 -3.85
C ALA A 15 -8.83 5.59 -2.80
N ALA A 16 -7.81 6.26 -2.25
CA ALA A 16 -8.01 7.35 -1.30
C ALA A 16 -8.67 8.57 -1.96
N GLN A 17 -8.28 8.89 -3.20
CA GLN A 17 -8.86 9.97 -3.99
C GLN A 17 -10.35 9.71 -4.28
N LEU A 18 -10.70 8.50 -4.70
CA LEU A 18 -12.11 8.13 -4.97
C LEU A 18 -12.97 8.26 -3.71
N LEU A 19 -12.46 7.79 -2.56
CA LEU A 19 -13.19 7.92 -1.30
C LEU A 19 -13.30 9.40 -0.84
N GLU A 20 -12.31 10.24 -1.12
CA GLU A 20 -12.39 11.69 -0.87
C GLU A 20 -13.50 12.34 -1.71
N CYS A 21 -13.56 12.02 -3.02
CA CYS A 21 -14.62 12.48 -3.92
C CYS A 21 -16.01 12.07 -3.40
N GLU A 22 -16.17 10.82 -2.97
CA GLU A 22 -17.45 10.35 -2.45
C GLU A 22 -17.86 11.09 -1.17
N LEU A 23 -16.91 11.32 -0.26
CA LEU A 23 -17.17 12.08 0.97
C LEU A 23 -17.46 13.56 0.68
N LEU A 24 -16.85 14.13 -0.35
CA LEU A 24 -17.14 15.48 -0.83
C LEU A 24 -18.58 15.57 -1.33
N GLU A 25 -19.00 14.65 -2.20
CA GLU A 25 -20.37 14.63 -2.72
C GLU A 25 -21.40 14.47 -1.60
N ILE A 26 -21.16 13.58 -0.63
CA ILE A 26 -22.03 13.43 0.55
C ILE A 26 -22.08 14.73 1.35
N ALA A 27 -20.95 15.41 1.55
CA ALA A 27 -20.91 16.67 2.30
C ALA A 27 -21.63 17.81 1.57
N GLU A 28 -21.59 17.86 0.25
CA GLU A 28 -22.35 18.84 -0.54
C GLU A 28 -23.85 18.53 -0.52
N GLN A 29 -24.25 17.27 -0.75
CA GLN A 29 -25.64 16.88 -0.92
C GLN A 29 -26.41 16.79 0.41
N GLU A 30 -25.82 16.17 1.42
CA GLU A 30 -26.51 15.86 2.68
C GLU A 30 -26.36 16.98 3.72
N LEU A 31 -25.26 17.74 3.68
CA LEU A 31 -25.00 18.83 4.63
C LEU A 31 -25.18 20.23 4.01
N GLY A 32 -25.41 20.33 2.69
CA GLY A 32 -25.59 21.60 1.99
C GLY A 32 -24.35 22.50 2.03
N LEU A 33 -23.16 21.91 2.20
CA LEU A 33 -21.91 22.66 2.28
C LEU A 33 -21.47 23.14 0.89
N SER A 34 -20.85 24.32 0.84
CA SER A 34 -20.20 24.80 -0.39
C SER A 34 -18.90 24.05 -0.65
N GLY A 35 -18.50 23.90 -1.92
CA GLY A 35 -17.35 23.09 -2.33
C GLY A 35 -16.08 23.25 -1.47
N PRO A 36 -15.60 24.48 -1.17
CA PRO A 36 -14.42 24.65 -0.31
C PRO A 36 -14.62 24.11 1.13
N GLN A 37 -15.81 24.28 1.69
CA GLN A 37 -16.14 23.79 3.04
C GLN A 37 -16.36 22.27 3.04
N ALA A 38 -17.08 21.76 2.04
CA ALA A 38 -17.31 20.33 1.84
C ALA A 38 -15.99 19.57 1.68
N LEU A 39 -15.04 20.12 0.92
CA LEU A 39 -13.71 19.54 0.74
C LEU A 39 -12.94 19.45 2.08
N SER A 40 -12.98 20.52 2.88
CA SER A 40 -12.34 20.52 4.19
C SER A 40 -12.91 19.44 5.12
N VAL A 41 -14.24 19.26 5.10
CA VAL A 41 -14.93 18.22 5.86
C VAL A 41 -14.57 16.82 5.35
N ALA A 42 -14.63 16.60 4.04
CA ALA A 42 -14.28 15.32 3.41
C ALA A 42 -12.84 14.89 3.75
N GLN A 43 -11.88 15.83 3.69
CA GLN A 43 -10.48 15.61 4.07
C GLN A 43 -10.33 15.23 5.54
N ALA A 44 -11.03 15.94 6.43
CA ALA A 44 -10.99 15.64 7.87
C ALA A 44 -11.57 14.26 8.17
N MET A 45 -12.69 13.90 7.54
CA MET A 45 -13.32 12.58 7.67
C MET A 45 -12.42 11.47 7.13
N LEU A 46 -11.89 11.61 5.91
CA LEU A 46 -10.98 10.66 5.32
C LEU A 46 -9.75 10.45 6.21
N ARG A 47 -9.13 11.52 6.69
CA ARG A 47 -7.99 11.45 7.62
C ARG A 47 -8.36 10.67 8.89
N GLY A 48 -9.53 10.94 9.47
CA GLY A 48 -10.04 10.24 10.65
C GLY A 48 -10.25 8.74 10.39
N LEU A 49 -10.88 8.40 9.26
CA LEU A 49 -11.13 7.02 8.84
C LEU A 49 -9.82 6.26 8.61
N ARG A 50 -8.87 6.83 7.88
CA ARG A 50 -7.56 6.20 7.62
C ARG A 50 -6.78 5.93 8.90
N LYS A 51 -6.87 6.83 9.89
CA LYS A 51 -6.21 6.66 11.19
C LYS A 51 -6.78 5.48 11.99
N ARG A 52 -8.09 5.25 11.93
CA ARG A 52 -8.78 4.24 12.74
C ARG A 52 -8.91 2.89 12.04
N TYR A 53 -9.14 2.91 10.73
CA TYR A 53 -9.56 1.75 9.95
C TYR A 53 -8.72 1.53 8.69
N GLY A 54 -7.62 2.26 8.51
CA GLY A 54 -6.77 2.13 7.32
C GLY A 54 -6.31 0.69 7.10
N GLY A 55 -6.60 0.14 5.92
CA GLY A 55 -6.32 -1.25 5.57
C GLY A 55 -7.40 -2.25 5.99
N MET A 56 -8.48 -1.78 6.64
CA MET A 56 -9.61 -2.59 7.07
C MET A 56 -10.81 -2.40 6.12
N ARG A 57 -11.73 -3.37 6.16
CA ARG A 57 -13.06 -3.23 5.55
C ARG A 57 -14.08 -2.96 6.64
N MET A 58 -14.92 -1.96 6.42
CA MET A 58 -16.01 -1.52 7.30
C MET A 58 -17.35 -2.01 6.74
N GLY A 59 -18.21 -2.61 7.56
CA GLY A 59 -19.54 -3.08 7.15
C GLY A 59 -19.70 -4.61 7.18
N ALA A 60 -20.92 -5.07 6.88
CA ALA A 60 -21.26 -6.49 6.90
C ALA A 60 -20.72 -7.25 5.68
N ARG A 61 -20.68 -8.58 5.78
CA ARG A 61 -20.21 -9.48 4.73
C ARG A 61 -21.05 -9.29 3.45
N GLY A 62 -20.45 -8.71 2.41
CA GLY A 62 -21.11 -8.44 1.11
C GLY A 62 -21.28 -6.96 0.75
N ALA A 63 -21.21 -6.04 1.72
CA ALA A 63 -21.33 -4.60 1.50
C ALA A 63 -20.23 -3.82 2.27
N ALA A 64 -19.02 -4.37 2.29
CA ALA A 64 -17.94 -3.84 3.11
C ALA A 64 -17.11 -2.80 2.34
N ILE A 65 -17.08 -1.57 2.84
CA ILE A 65 -16.32 -0.45 2.29
C ILE A 65 -14.87 -0.60 2.75
N TYR A 66 -13.93 -0.61 1.80
CA TYR A 66 -12.51 -0.61 2.11
C TYR A 66 -12.03 0.80 2.46
N VAL A 67 -11.33 0.96 3.59
CA VAL A 67 -10.70 2.23 3.97
C VAL A 67 -9.21 2.19 3.61
N PRO A 68 -8.75 3.00 2.64
CA PRO A 68 -7.35 2.96 2.18
C PRO A 68 -6.35 3.31 3.28
N ALA A 69 -5.37 2.45 3.54
CA ALA A 69 -4.30 2.77 4.48
C ALA A 69 -3.50 4.01 4.04
N PRO A 70 -2.93 4.81 4.96
CA PRO A 70 -2.03 5.91 4.61
C PRO A 70 -0.86 5.43 3.74
N SER A 71 -0.56 6.18 2.69
CA SER A 71 0.50 5.84 1.74
C SER A 71 1.83 5.73 2.45
N LYS A 72 2.59 4.66 2.15
CA LYS A 72 3.93 4.45 2.70
C LYS A 72 5.02 4.86 1.71
N LYS A 73 4.66 5.52 0.60
CA LYS A 73 5.56 5.85 -0.52
C LYS A 73 6.75 6.69 -0.07
N GLU A 74 6.51 7.87 0.50
CA GLU A 74 7.55 8.77 0.97
C GLU A 74 8.49 8.10 1.97
N ARG A 75 7.94 7.42 2.98
CA ARG A 75 8.73 6.66 3.97
C ARG A 75 9.61 5.62 3.28
N ASN A 76 9.05 4.85 2.36
CA ASN A 76 9.77 3.79 1.66
C ASN A 76 10.85 4.37 0.73
N GLU A 77 10.64 5.54 0.16
CA GLU A 77 11.64 6.26 -0.63
C GLU A 77 12.78 6.80 0.22
N ALA A 78 12.47 7.45 1.35
CA ALA A 78 13.48 7.88 2.33
C ALA A 78 14.36 6.70 2.79
N ILE A 79 13.76 5.55 3.08
CA ILE A 79 14.49 4.31 3.41
C ILE A 79 15.43 3.87 2.28
N ARG A 80 15.02 4.03 1.01
CA ARG A 80 15.86 3.66 -0.15
C ARG A 80 17.02 4.63 -0.36
N GLN A 81 16.79 5.92 -0.16
CA GLN A 81 17.81 6.96 -0.27
C GLN A 81 18.84 6.86 0.86
N GLU A 82 18.38 6.57 2.08
CA GLU A 82 19.25 6.44 3.25
C GLU A 82 20.04 5.13 3.28
N PHE A 83 19.62 4.09 2.53
CA PHE A 83 20.31 2.81 2.53
C PHE A 83 21.64 2.84 1.75
N ASN A 84 22.74 2.58 2.46
CA ASN A 84 24.09 2.60 1.91
C ASN A 84 24.74 1.20 1.73
N GLY A 85 23.94 0.12 1.84
CA GLY A 85 24.41 -1.25 1.70
C GLY A 85 24.75 -1.94 3.02
N VAL A 86 25.26 -1.21 4.02
CA VAL A 86 25.75 -1.78 5.29
C VAL A 86 24.99 -1.28 6.53
N ASN A 87 24.28 -0.14 6.43
CA ASN A 87 23.55 0.49 7.54
C ASN A 87 22.20 -0.16 7.89
N ARG A 88 21.99 -1.45 7.59
CA ARG A 88 20.72 -2.16 7.82
C ARG A 88 20.20 -2.03 9.25
N LYS A 89 21.02 -2.33 10.26
CA LYS A 89 20.59 -2.32 11.67
C LYS A 89 20.11 -0.94 12.11
N GLN A 90 20.77 0.12 11.61
CA GLN A 90 20.41 1.51 11.91
C GLN A 90 19.04 1.84 11.32
N LEU A 91 18.80 1.51 10.04
CA LEU A 91 17.49 1.74 9.40
C LEU A 91 16.36 0.94 10.05
N GLN A 92 16.62 -0.32 10.44
CA GLN A 92 15.62 -1.13 11.14
C GLN A 92 15.17 -0.48 12.46
N THR A 93 16.11 0.09 13.20
CA THR A 93 15.85 0.79 14.46
C THR A 93 15.12 2.10 14.21
N LYS A 94 15.61 2.92 13.27
CA LYS A 94 15.06 4.24 12.95
C LYS A 94 13.61 4.18 12.45
N TYR A 95 13.29 3.19 11.62
CA TYR A 95 11.98 3.06 10.98
C TYR A 95 11.08 1.97 11.59
N GLY A 96 11.54 1.27 12.64
CA GLY A 96 10.80 0.19 13.30
C GLY A 96 10.49 -0.98 12.36
N LEU A 97 11.46 -1.44 11.59
CA LEU A 97 11.26 -2.44 10.53
C LEU A 97 11.91 -3.79 10.85
N GLN A 98 11.17 -4.86 10.57
CA GLN A 98 11.75 -6.20 10.49
C GLN A 98 12.67 -6.35 9.28
N ARG A 99 13.61 -7.30 9.35
CA ARG A 99 14.63 -7.53 8.30
C ARG A 99 13.97 -7.80 6.95
N ALA A 100 13.01 -8.71 6.91
CA ALA A 100 12.30 -9.07 5.68
C ALA A 100 11.55 -7.87 5.07
N GLN A 101 10.95 -7.03 5.91
CA GLN A 101 10.24 -5.84 5.46
C GLN A 101 11.18 -4.80 4.84
N LEU A 102 12.37 -4.60 5.42
CA LEU A 102 13.38 -3.71 4.83
C LEU A 102 13.81 -4.20 3.44
N TYR A 103 14.19 -5.47 3.29
CA TYR A 103 14.59 -6.00 1.99
C TYR A 103 13.44 -6.00 0.97
N ARG A 104 12.19 -6.15 1.42
CA ARG A 104 11.02 -5.98 0.53
C ARG A 104 10.88 -4.54 0.01
N ILE A 105 11.18 -3.55 0.84
CA ILE A 105 11.16 -2.13 0.43
C ILE A 105 12.31 -1.82 -0.55
N LEU A 106 13.50 -2.36 -0.27
CA LEU A 106 14.70 -2.18 -1.12
C LEU A 106 14.61 -2.94 -2.45
N GLY A 107 14.03 -4.15 -2.45
CA GLY A 107 13.85 -4.98 -3.65
C GLY A 107 12.82 -4.45 -4.63
N LYS A 108 11.93 -3.53 -4.19
CA LYS A 108 11.08 -2.73 -5.09
C LYS A 108 11.83 -1.51 -5.63
N ARG A 109 13.07 -1.68 -6.10
CA ARG A 109 13.73 -0.68 -6.95
C ARG A 109 13.21 -0.85 -8.38
N PRO A 110 12.70 0.20 -9.04
CA PRO A 110 12.46 0.13 -10.48
C PRO A 110 13.82 -0.15 -11.14
N GLY A 111 13.98 -1.35 -11.70
CA GLY A 111 15.24 -1.80 -12.35
C GLY A 111 15.99 -2.94 -11.66
N ALA A 112 15.57 -3.44 -10.50
CA ALA A 112 16.21 -4.62 -9.90
C ALA A 112 15.68 -5.93 -10.54
N VAL A 113 16.40 -6.41 -11.56
CA VAL A 113 16.17 -7.71 -12.20
C VAL A 113 16.23 -8.82 -11.15
N ARG A 114 15.23 -9.71 -11.18
CA ARG A 114 15.16 -10.89 -10.33
C ARG A 114 16.09 -11.95 -10.91
N ASN A 115 17.34 -12.02 -10.46
CA ASN A 115 18.19 -13.16 -10.80
C ASN A 115 17.73 -14.36 -9.96
N GLY A 116 16.87 -15.19 -10.56
CA GLY A 116 16.55 -16.51 -10.05
C GLY A 116 17.77 -17.40 -10.20
N VAL A 117 18.47 -17.66 -9.11
CA VAL A 117 19.50 -18.71 -9.06
C VAL A 117 18.76 -20.00 -8.74
N SER A 118 18.51 -20.82 -9.75
CA SER A 118 18.16 -22.23 -9.59
C SER A 118 19.40 -22.99 -9.10
N SER A 119 19.23 -23.78 -8.03
CA SER A 119 20.26 -24.69 -7.51
C SER A 119 20.84 -25.58 -8.63
N PRO A 120 22.15 -25.89 -8.61
CA PRO A 120 22.71 -26.86 -9.53
C PRO A 120 22.16 -28.25 -9.18
N GLU A 121 21.56 -28.92 -10.17
CA GLU A 121 21.27 -30.35 -10.09
C GLU A 121 22.59 -31.10 -10.01
N THR A 122 22.81 -31.78 -8.88
CA THR A 122 23.96 -32.66 -8.68
C THR A 122 23.85 -33.84 -9.65
N SER A 123 24.67 -33.82 -10.70
CA SER A 123 24.97 -34.97 -11.54
C SER A 123 25.76 -36.00 -10.74
N LEU A 124 25.22 -37.21 -10.58
CA LEU A 124 25.95 -38.37 -10.11
C LEU A 124 25.83 -39.46 -11.18
N CYS A 125 26.89 -39.57 -11.97
CA CYS A 125 27.20 -40.75 -12.75
C CYS A 125 27.46 -41.92 -11.78
N VAL A 126 26.87 -43.09 -12.06
CA VAL A 126 27.40 -44.37 -11.61
C VAL A 126 27.32 -45.32 -12.80
N GLU A 127 28.49 -45.62 -13.37
CA GLU A 127 28.69 -46.83 -14.16
C GLU A 127 28.77 -48.03 -13.21
N GLY A 128 28.18 -49.14 -13.64
CA GLY A 128 28.19 -50.44 -12.96
C GLY A 128 27.28 -51.42 -13.67
#